data_AF-A0A9D0P2R9-F1
#
_entry.id   AF-A0A9D0P2R9-F1
#
_cell.length_a   1.000
_cell.length_b   1.000
_cell.length_c   1.000
_cell.angle_alpha   90.00
_cell.angle_beta   90.00
_cell.angle_gamma   90.00
#
_symmetry.space_group_name_H-M   'P 1'
#
loop_
_entity.id
_entity.type
_entity.pdbx_description
1 polymer ?
#
loop_
_entity_poly.entity_id
_entity_poly.type
_entity_poly.pdbx_seq_one_letter_code
_entity_poly.pdbx_strand_id
1 'polypeptide(L)'
;MLTRVVFYLSFILVLAFSSAVFSDAPVNPPAPKAGHGAIPDDLAQPSAEQPFAPSYITTDTGKKLEPGDWTDPQVCAGCHPRQFKGWQGSMHSISFKDPVFQALWAIGDKETNGATKNHCGGCHSPIGTATQSIVFDPKMGKHGGFATGSVAAQGVSCDVCHTISGSNINKTATLEHGNASFIMSPGKIKRATLRDAKSPFHETAYSAMHSRSEFCGNCHNIFHPVNNFPIERTYDEWKYSIYAQNDIQCQDCHMVPVEVAIKVADTLTRPKEMKDLGLEGFAGMGGPQRDLVHDHAFVGGNAVIAKEMGVAGADLHYEEAVKRLKSVASLGISLKSGEGTLRRLKVKVTNERAGHHLPTSLTEVRQVWIEVVVTDEKDRELFRSGSLNQQNELPEDTVIFNAHAVDKDGHHTSEPWEIVRFTDVNTIPPRGYKFGKYAFNVHEDSGTLKVSAKLHYRSFAQSLADTLLGKDKLKVPSIEMQSLEKTFAPADLDVARVEDSLH
;
A
#
# COMPACT_ATOMS: atom_id res chain seq x y z
N MET A 1 -39.19 -54.29 51.35
CA MET A 1 -38.52 -53.92 50.09
C MET A 1 -39.08 -52.59 49.64
N LEU A 2 -38.52 -51.50 50.18
CA LEU A 2 -37.66 -50.55 49.45
C LEU A 2 -38.41 -49.67 48.43
N THR A 3 -39.00 -48.61 48.99
CA THR A 3 -38.87 -47.20 48.61
C THR A 3 -38.02 -46.88 47.37
N ARG A 4 -38.56 -46.04 46.47
CA ARG A 4 -37.87 -44.86 45.94
C ARG A 4 -38.85 -43.85 45.33
N VAL A 5 -39.10 -42.81 46.12
CA VAL A 5 -39.68 -41.52 45.70
C VAL A 5 -38.60 -40.79 44.91
N VAL A 6 -38.92 -40.34 43.69
CA VAL A 6 -38.04 -39.45 42.91
C VAL A 6 -38.60 -38.04 43.03
N PHE A 7 -37.87 -37.19 43.76
CA PHE A 7 -38.12 -35.75 43.82
C PHE A 7 -37.67 -35.09 42.51
N TYR A 8 -38.56 -34.36 41.86
CA TYR A 8 -38.20 -33.37 40.84
C TYR A 8 -37.68 -32.11 41.54
N LEU A 9 -36.36 -31.89 41.47
CA LEU A 9 -35.73 -30.63 41.84
C LEU A 9 -35.72 -29.71 40.62
N SER A 10 -36.57 -28.69 40.64
CA SER A 10 -36.55 -27.58 39.68
C SER A 10 -35.32 -26.70 39.97
N PHE A 11 -34.28 -26.81 39.14
CA PHE A 11 -33.18 -25.83 39.12
C PHE A 11 -33.62 -24.62 38.28
N ILE A 12 -33.92 -23.51 38.96
CA ILE A 12 -34.01 -22.19 38.33
C ILE A 12 -32.57 -21.72 38.09
N LEU A 13 -32.09 -21.84 36.85
CA LEU A 13 -30.83 -21.24 36.43
C LEU A 13 -31.09 -19.77 36.08
N VAL A 14 -30.75 -18.87 37.00
CA VAL A 14 -30.68 -17.43 36.73
C VAL A 14 -29.44 -17.20 35.87
N LEU A 15 -29.61 -17.19 34.54
CA LEU A 15 -28.57 -16.74 33.60
C LEU A 15 -28.51 -15.22 33.66
N ALA A 16 -27.50 -14.70 34.36
CA ALA A 16 -27.05 -13.33 34.18
C ALA A 16 -26.55 -13.19 32.73
N PHE A 17 -27.29 -12.45 31.91
CA PHE A 17 -26.83 -12.05 30.58
C PHE A 17 -25.65 -11.07 30.74
N SER A 18 -24.44 -11.62 30.73
CA SER A 18 -23.26 -10.86 30.34
C SER A 18 -23.42 -10.51 28.86
N SER A 19 -23.26 -9.22 28.55
CA SER A 19 -23.31 -8.64 27.21
C SER A 19 -22.25 -9.27 26.31
N ALA A 20 -22.62 -10.38 25.66
CA ALA A 20 -21.83 -10.99 24.61
C ALA A 20 -21.98 -10.14 23.32
N VAL A 21 -20.88 -9.49 22.96
CA VAL A 21 -20.71 -8.85 21.66
C VAL A 21 -20.59 -9.96 20.61
N PHE A 22 -21.57 -10.11 19.73
CA PHE A 22 -21.37 -10.85 18.49
C PHE A 22 -20.60 -9.94 17.54
N SER A 23 -19.29 -10.16 17.50
CA SER A 23 -18.34 -9.47 16.63
C SER A 23 -17.95 -10.39 15.48
N ASP A 24 -18.40 -10.06 14.27
CA ASP A 24 -17.70 -10.42 13.01
C ASP A 24 -16.61 -9.37 12.69
N ALA A 25 -16.08 -8.66 13.69
CA ALA A 25 -14.98 -7.72 13.47
C ALA A 25 -13.65 -8.50 13.41
N PRO A 26 -12.77 -8.18 12.44
CA PRO A 26 -11.44 -8.77 12.36
C PRO A 26 -10.65 -8.40 13.63
N VAL A 27 -10.13 -9.42 14.30
CA VAL A 27 -9.26 -9.28 15.46
C VAL A 27 -7.92 -8.73 14.98
N ASN A 28 -7.46 -7.60 15.53
CA ASN A 28 -6.09 -7.15 15.30
C ASN A 28 -5.11 -8.19 15.85
N PRO A 29 -4.12 -8.63 15.07
CA PRO A 29 -3.23 -9.69 15.52
C PRO A 29 -2.21 -9.19 16.54
N PRO A 30 -1.82 -10.04 17.51
CA PRO A 30 -0.76 -9.72 18.46
C PRO A 30 0.60 -9.62 17.78
N ALA A 31 1.53 -8.91 18.43
CA ALA A 31 2.91 -8.75 17.97
C ALA A 31 3.58 -10.09 17.61
N PRO A 32 4.45 -10.13 16.59
CA PRO A 32 5.06 -11.38 16.10
C PRO A 32 5.85 -12.06 17.23
N LYS A 33 5.53 -13.34 17.48
CA LYS A 33 6.31 -14.21 18.36
C LYS A 33 7.44 -14.85 17.56
N ALA A 34 8.62 -14.88 18.17
CA ALA A 34 9.81 -15.47 17.58
C ALA A 34 9.69 -16.99 17.41
N GLY A 35 10.00 -17.46 16.20
CA GLY A 35 10.30 -18.85 15.87
C GLY A 35 9.15 -19.61 15.22
N HIS A 36 9.09 -19.58 13.89
CA HIS A 36 8.25 -20.49 13.10
C HIS A 36 9.13 -21.39 12.22
N GLY A 37 8.64 -22.63 12.02
CA GLY A 37 9.38 -23.77 11.48
C GLY A 37 9.90 -23.57 10.06
N ALA A 38 10.86 -24.42 9.68
CA ALA A 38 11.59 -24.39 8.41
C ALA A 38 10.75 -23.91 7.22
N ILE A 39 11.09 -22.72 6.73
CA ILE A 39 10.67 -22.19 5.44
C ILE A 39 11.11 -23.22 4.39
N PRO A 40 10.25 -23.58 3.41
CA PRO A 40 10.60 -24.64 2.50
C PRO A 40 11.86 -24.28 1.68
N ASP A 41 12.77 -25.25 1.54
CA ASP A 41 14.03 -25.17 0.78
C ASP A 41 13.83 -24.93 -0.74
N ASP A 42 12.62 -24.57 -1.17
CA ASP A 42 12.11 -24.63 -2.54
C ASP A 42 11.89 -23.26 -3.21
N LEU A 43 12.35 -22.18 -2.59
CA LEU A 43 12.38 -20.87 -3.26
C LEU A 43 13.21 -20.96 -4.54
N ALA A 44 12.62 -20.55 -5.68
CA ALA A 44 13.23 -20.73 -7.00
C ALA A 44 14.64 -20.14 -7.04
N GLN A 45 15.62 -21.02 -7.24
CA GLN A 45 17.04 -20.67 -7.27
C GLN A 45 17.46 -20.23 -8.68
N PRO A 46 18.44 -19.34 -8.81
CA PRO A 46 19.02 -18.97 -10.10
C PRO A 46 19.40 -20.19 -10.96
N SER A 47 18.98 -20.18 -12.22
CA SER A 47 19.34 -21.19 -13.23
C SER A 47 19.92 -20.54 -14.48
N ALA A 48 20.38 -21.34 -15.45
CA ALA A 48 20.84 -20.81 -16.73
C ALA A 48 19.69 -20.09 -17.48
N GLU A 49 18.46 -20.57 -17.35
CA GLU A 49 17.26 -20.03 -18.01
C GLU A 49 16.62 -18.85 -17.26
N GLN A 50 16.83 -18.79 -15.94
CA GLN A 50 16.37 -17.75 -15.02
C GLN A 50 17.51 -17.33 -14.06
N PRO A 51 18.50 -16.57 -14.53
CA PRO A 51 19.70 -16.23 -13.75
C PRO A 51 19.43 -15.29 -12.56
N PHE A 52 18.23 -14.73 -12.48
CA PHE A 52 17.80 -13.82 -11.42
C PHE A 52 16.62 -14.35 -10.62
N ALA A 53 16.31 -15.65 -10.72
CA ALA A 53 15.24 -16.25 -9.93
C ALA A 53 15.41 -15.95 -8.42
N PRO A 54 14.29 -15.77 -7.69
CA PRO A 54 12.90 -15.88 -8.15
C PRO A 54 12.33 -14.59 -8.76
N SER A 55 13.17 -13.58 -9.03
CA SER A 55 12.78 -12.44 -9.86
C SER A 55 12.71 -12.87 -11.32
N TYR A 56 11.71 -12.36 -12.04
CA TYR A 56 11.55 -12.59 -13.46
C TYR A 56 12.31 -11.57 -14.31
N ILE A 57 13.31 -10.87 -13.78
CA ILE A 57 14.17 -10.05 -14.64
C ILE A 57 14.78 -10.93 -15.75
N THR A 58 14.84 -10.40 -16.96
CA THR A 58 15.66 -10.95 -18.04
C THR A 58 16.44 -9.86 -18.73
N THR A 59 17.43 -10.24 -19.52
CA THR A 59 18.26 -9.32 -20.29
C THR A 59 18.25 -9.71 -21.76
N ASP A 60 18.29 -8.73 -22.66
CA ASP A 60 18.34 -8.97 -24.12
C ASP A 60 19.74 -8.70 -24.73
N THR A 61 20.72 -8.39 -23.88
CA THR A 61 22.08 -8.04 -24.31
C THR A 61 22.94 -9.26 -24.64
N GLY A 62 22.58 -10.45 -24.12
CA GLY A 62 23.36 -11.68 -24.24
C GLY A 62 24.74 -11.63 -23.55
N LYS A 63 24.98 -10.64 -22.68
CA LYS A 63 26.26 -10.40 -22.01
C LYS A 63 26.07 -10.30 -20.50
N LYS A 64 27.13 -10.58 -19.75
CA LYS A 64 27.20 -10.23 -18.33
C LYS A 64 27.08 -8.71 -18.20
N LEU A 65 26.16 -8.25 -17.36
CA LEU A 65 25.93 -6.83 -17.10
C LEU A 65 26.80 -6.37 -15.93
N GLU A 66 27.28 -5.15 -16.03
CA GLU A 66 28.04 -4.46 -14.98
C GLU A 66 27.33 -3.15 -14.63
N PRO A 67 27.45 -2.61 -13.40
CA PRO A 67 26.73 -1.40 -13.01
C PRO A 67 26.97 -0.20 -13.96
N GLY A 68 28.17 -0.12 -14.57
CA GLY A 68 28.53 0.91 -15.54
C GLY A 68 27.76 0.86 -16.87
N ASP A 69 26.97 -0.18 -17.14
CA ASP A 69 26.09 -0.24 -18.30
C ASP A 69 24.89 0.73 -18.18
N TRP A 70 24.63 1.23 -16.97
CA TRP A 70 23.61 2.25 -16.68
C TRP A 70 24.24 3.62 -16.41
N THR A 71 23.50 4.65 -16.77
CA THR A 71 23.88 6.05 -16.57
C THR A 71 23.45 6.53 -15.19
N ASP A 72 24.34 7.24 -14.48
CA ASP A 72 23.99 7.89 -13.22
C ASP A 72 22.85 8.91 -13.43
N PRO A 73 21.78 8.90 -12.62
CA PRO A 73 20.64 9.81 -12.79
C PRO A 73 21.01 11.30 -12.69
N GLN A 74 22.13 11.66 -12.06
CA GLN A 74 22.64 13.05 -12.04
C GLN A 74 23.01 13.56 -13.45
N VAL A 75 23.44 12.67 -14.34
CA VAL A 75 23.70 13.04 -15.75
C VAL A 75 22.38 13.41 -16.44
N CYS A 76 21.30 12.68 -16.15
CA CYS A 76 19.97 12.96 -16.68
C CYS A 76 19.45 14.33 -16.21
N ALA A 77 19.77 14.74 -14.98
CA ALA A 77 19.32 16.00 -14.38
C ALA A 77 19.70 17.24 -15.21
N GLY A 78 20.83 17.21 -15.91
CA GLY A 78 21.30 18.32 -16.74
C GLY A 78 20.38 18.67 -17.91
N CYS A 79 19.69 17.68 -18.48
CA CYS A 79 18.76 17.87 -19.58
C CYS A 79 17.29 17.65 -19.19
N HIS A 80 17.02 16.88 -18.13
CA HIS A 80 15.67 16.51 -17.68
C HIS A 80 15.38 17.00 -16.24
N PRO A 81 15.51 18.31 -15.95
CA PRO A 81 15.44 18.83 -14.58
C PRO A 81 14.06 18.66 -13.95
N ARG A 82 12.98 18.73 -14.75
CA ARG A 82 11.60 18.54 -14.26
C ARG A 82 11.37 17.11 -13.76
N GLN A 83 11.76 16.12 -14.56
CA GLN A 83 11.63 14.71 -14.24
C GLN A 83 12.56 14.33 -13.09
N PHE A 84 13.81 14.79 -13.12
CA PHE A 84 14.77 14.54 -12.05
C PHE A 84 14.29 15.10 -10.71
N LYS A 85 13.74 16.33 -10.68
CA LYS A 85 13.18 16.93 -9.46
C LYS A 85 12.03 16.10 -8.89
N GLY A 86 11.16 15.55 -9.76
CA GLY A 86 10.12 14.63 -9.33
C GLY A 86 10.70 13.33 -8.75
N TRP A 87 11.63 12.71 -9.47
CA TRP A 87 12.19 11.43 -9.07
C TRP A 87 12.99 11.51 -7.77
N GLN A 88 13.78 12.57 -7.58
CA GLN A 88 14.61 12.76 -6.39
C GLN A 88 13.74 12.83 -5.13
N GLY A 89 13.99 11.92 -4.18
CA GLY A 89 13.24 11.80 -2.93
C GLY A 89 11.97 10.96 -3.02
N SER A 90 11.59 10.50 -4.22
CA SER A 90 10.49 9.55 -4.39
C SER A 90 10.85 8.19 -3.82
N MET A 91 9.86 7.39 -3.43
CA MET A 91 10.08 6.01 -2.98
C MET A 91 10.80 5.13 -4.03
N HIS A 92 10.73 5.47 -5.32
CA HIS A 92 11.53 4.83 -6.37
C HIS A 92 13.03 5.15 -6.22
N SER A 93 13.39 6.43 -6.00
CA SER A 93 14.79 6.84 -5.86
C SER A 93 15.47 6.29 -4.60
N ILE A 94 14.67 6.00 -3.56
CA ILE A 94 15.15 5.46 -2.28
C ILE A 94 14.74 4.01 -2.05
N SER A 95 14.22 3.31 -3.06
CA SER A 95 13.68 1.94 -2.92
C SER A 95 14.69 0.96 -2.35
N PHE A 96 15.98 1.14 -2.67
CA PHE A 96 17.06 0.34 -2.10
C PHE A 96 17.50 0.84 -0.72
N LYS A 97 17.36 2.14 -0.42
CA LYS A 97 17.94 2.77 0.78
C LYS A 97 16.94 2.92 1.94
N ASP A 98 15.66 2.65 1.69
CA ASP A 98 14.61 2.67 2.70
C ASP A 98 15.01 1.80 3.92
N PRO A 99 15.16 2.37 5.12
CA PRO A 99 15.63 1.64 6.30
C PRO A 99 14.65 0.56 6.76
N VAL A 100 13.34 0.76 6.55
CA VAL A 100 12.31 -0.24 6.90
C VAL A 100 12.40 -1.43 5.95
N PHE A 101 12.53 -1.15 4.65
CA PHE A 101 12.78 -2.19 3.65
C PHE A 101 14.10 -2.93 3.89
N GLN A 102 15.20 -2.22 4.14
CA GLN A 102 16.52 -2.82 4.40
C GLN A 102 16.49 -3.76 5.60
N ALA A 103 15.83 -3.36 6.69
CA ALA A 103 15.67 -4.19 7.87
C ALA A 103 14.83 -5.45 7.57
N LEU A 104 13.67 -5.30 6.90
CA LEU A 104 12.81 -6.44 6.58
C LEU A 104 13.49 -7.39 5.58
N TRP A 105 14.19 -6.86 4.58
CA TRP A 105 14.94 -7.66 3.61
C TRP A 105 16.08 -8.43 4.26
N ALA A 106 16.77 -7.84 5.25
CA ALA A 106 17.83 -8.50 5.99
C ALA A 106 17.31 -9.66 6.86
N ILE A 107 16.11 -9.53 7.44
CA ILE A 107 15.43 -10.61 8.16
C ILE A 107 15.09 -11.72 7.17
N GLY A 108 14.40 -11.39 6.08
CA GLY A 108 14.00 -12.37 5.07
C GLY A 108 15.18 -13.10 4.44
N ASP A 109 16.29 -12.43 4.15
CA ASP A 109 17.50 -13.07 3.60
C ASP A 109 18.09 -14.08 4.58
N LYS A 110 18.11 -13.78 5.88
CA LYS A 110 18.59 -14.72 6.90
C LYS A 110 17.67 -15.92 7.07
N GLU A 111 16.37 -15.68 7.16
CA GLU A 111 15.40 -16.74 7.44
C GLU A 111 15.20 -17.66 6.23
N THR A 112 15.37 -17.12 5.02
CA THR A 112 15.25 -17.88 3.76
C THR A 112 16.57 -18.33 3.17
N ASN A 113 17.68 -18.27 3.91
CA ASN A 113 19.03 -18.61 3.43
C ASN A 113 19.40 -17.93 2.10
N GLY A 114 19.02 -16.67 1.93
CA GLY A 114 19.35 -15.82 0.80
C GLY A 114 18.35 -15.84 -0.36
N ALA A 115 17.30 -16.65 -0.27
CA ALA A 115 16.41 -16.87 -1.40
C ALA A 115 15.46 -15.70 -1.71
N THR A 116 15.21 -14.80 -0.74
CA THR A 116 14.48 -13.54 -0.98
C THR A 116 15.34 -12.45 -1.63
N LYS A 117 16.67 -12.62 -1.73
CA LYS A 117 17.60 -11.60 -2.24
C LYS A 117 17.18 -11.04 -3.59
N ASN A 118 17.04 -11.89 -4.59
CA ASN A 118 16.64 -11.44 -5.93
C ASN A 118 15.15 -11.12 -6.01
N HIS A 119 14.30 -11.72 -5.17
CA HIS A 119 12.87 -11.44 -5.14
C HIS A 119 12.62 -9.96 -4.81
N CYS A 120 13.12 -9.51 -3.67
CA CYS A 120 13.01 -8.13 -3.21
C CYS A 120 13.89 -7.20 -4.05
N GLY A 121 15.12 -7.62 -4.33
CA GLY A 121 16.08 -6.86 -5.11
C GLY A 121 15.59 -6.55 -6.52
N GLY A 122 14.83 -7.44 -7.15
CA GLY A 122 14.35 -7.26 -8.53
C GLY A 122 13.51 -6.00 -8.72
N CYS A 123 12.71 -5.63 -7.71
CA CYS A 123 11.92 -4.40 -7.72
C CYS A 123 12.63 -3.22 -7.04
N HIS A 124 13.42 -3.47 -5.98
CA HIS A 124 13.99 -2.41 -5.13
C HIS A 124 15.40 -1.96 -5.53
N SER A 125 16.18 -2.80 -6.21
CA SER A 125 17.45 -2.47 -6.88
C SER A 125 17.60 -3.30 -8.15
N PRO A 126 16.85 -2.97 -9.22
CA PRO A 126 16.86 -3.73 -10.47
C PRO A 126 18.27 -3.87 -11.07
N ILE A 127 19.04 -2.77 -11.05
CA ILE A 127 20.44 -2.77 -11.50
C ILE A 127 21.26 -3.73 -10.65
N GLY A 128 21.21 -3.61 -9.32
CA GLY A 128 22.01 -4.45 -8.43
C GLY A 128 21.70 -5.94 -8.55
N THR A 129 20.44 -6.27 -8.86
CA THR A 129 19.99 -7.65 -9.12
C THR A 129 20.52 -8.15 -10.45
N ALA A 130 20.35 -7.36 -11.52
CA ALA A 130 20.81 -7.72 -12.87
C ALA A 130 22.33 -7.84 -12.99
N THR A 131 23.08 -7.11 -12.16
CA THR A 131 24.55 -7.17 -12.08
C THR A 131 25.06 -8.11 -10.99
N GLN A 132 24.15 -8.72 -10.20
CA GLN A 132 24.47 -9.55 -9.04
C GLN A 132 25.47 -8.89 -8.07
N SER A 133 25.37 -7.57 -7.90
CA SER A 133 26.34 -6.77 -7.11
C SER A 133 25.85 -6.43 -5.71
N ILE A 134 24.68 -6.92 -5.32
CA ILE A 134 24.10 -6.73 -3.98
C ILE A 134 24.80 -7.65 -2.99
N VAL A 135 25.40 -7.06 -1.96
CA VAL A 135 26.14 -7.78 -0.91
C VAL A 135 25.49 -7.51 0.43
N PHE A 136 25.27 -8.56 1.22
CA PHE A 136 24.78 -8.44 2.58
C PHE A 136 25.90 -7.94 3.50
N ASP A 137 25.61 -6.94 4.33
CA ASP A 137 26.49 -6.42 5.38
C ASP A 137 25.80 -6.58 6.75
N PRO A 138 26.29 -7.47 7.63
CA PRO A 138 25.71 -7.68 8.96
C PRO A 138 25.85 -6.46 9.88
N LYS A 139 26.67 -5.45 9.52
CA LYS A 139 26.90 -4.24 10.32
C LYS A 139 25.93 -3.10 10.00
N MET A 140 25.14 -3.21 8.93
CA MET A 140 24.19 -2.17 8.54
C MET A 140 22.88 -2.29 9.33
N GLY A 141 22.59 -1.33 10.21
CA GLY A 141 21.33 -1.35 10.96
C GLY A 141 21.19 -2.50 11.97
N LYS A 142 19.99 -2.67 12.54
CA LYS A 142 19.73 -3.63 13.63
C LYS A 142 19.83 -5.09 13.18
N HIS A 143 19.36 -5.38 11.96
CA HIS A 143 19.25 -6.75 11.43
C HIS A 143 20.30 -7.05 10.36
N GLY A 144 21.25 -6.15 10.11
CA GLY A 144 22.03 -6.15 8.88
C GLY A 144 21.27 -5.46 7.74
N GLY A 145 21.92 -5.38 6.59
CA GLY A 145 21.38 -4.72 5.40
C GLY A 145 22.20 -5.07 4.17
N PHE A 146 21.98 -4.34 3.08
CA PHE A 146 22.58 -4.60 1.79
C PHE A 146 23.29 -3.37 1.25
N ALA A 147 24.46 -3.61 0.66
CA ALA A 147 25.27 -2.63 -0.05
C ALA A 147 25.44 -3.04 -1.52
N THR A 148 25.64 -2.05 -2.39
CA THR A 148 25.92 -2.25 -3.82
C THR A 148 26.64 -1.00 -4.37
N GLY A 149 27.08 -1.05 -5.63
CA GLY A 149 27.73 0.08 -6.30
C GLY A 149 26.85 1.33 -6.42
N SER A 150 27.45 2.50 -6.62
CA SER A 150 26.79 3.82 -6.52
C SER A 150 25.53 3.96 -7.38
N VAL A 151 25.56 3.50 -8.64
CA VAL A 151 24.42 3.56 -9.57
C VAL A 151 23.33 2.54 -9.21
N ALA A 152 23.71 1.33 -8.79
CA ALA A 152 22.78 0.30 -8.34
C ALA A 152 22.08 0.67 -7.02
N ALA A 153 22.71 1.51 -6.21
CA ALA A 153 22.15 2.04 -4.96
C ALA A 153 21.14 3.18 -5.19
N GLN A 154 20.91 3.63 -6.42
CA GLN A 154 19.92 4.67 -6.74
C GLN A 154 18.48 4.12 -6.91
N GLY A 155 18.22 2.90 -6.39
CA GLY A 155 16.92 2.28 -6.44
C GLY A 155 16.40 2.08 -7.88
N VAL A 156 15.12 2.38 -8.09
CA VAL A 156 14.51 2.44 -9.42
C VAL A 156 14.84 3.80 -10.04
N SER A 157 16.00 3.89 -10.68
CA SER A 157 16.53 5.11 -11.29
C SER A 157 15.95 5.38 -12.68
N CYS A 158 16.21 6.58 -13.22
CA CYS A 158 15.77 6.97 -14.57
C CYS A 158 16.13 5.90 -15.60
N ASP A 159 17.37 5.41 -15.52
CA ASP A 159 17.91 4.52 -16.53
C ASP A 159 17.42 3.09 -16.40
N VAL A 160 16.87 2.70 -15.24
CA VAL A 160 16.14 1.43 -15.12
C VAL A 160 14.90 1.48 -16.01
N CYS A 161 14.00 2.41 -15.74
CA CYS A 161 12.71 2.48 -16.44
C CYS A 161 12.91 2.70 -17.94
N HIS A 162 13.78 3.62 -18.32
CA HIS A 162 13.99 3.98 -19.72
C HIS A 162 14.83 2.97 -20.52
N THR A 163 15.40 1.94 -19.90
CA THR A 163 16.10 0.85 -20.60
C THR A 163 15.31 -0.46 -20.64
N ILE A 164 14.12 -0.53 -20.04
CA ILE A 164 13.23 -1.69 -20.16
C ILE A 164 12.73 -1.77 -21.61
N SER A 165 13.03 -2.89 -22.29
CA SER A 165 12.65 -3.12 -23.69
C SER A 165 11.32 -3.85 -23.85
N GLY A 166 10.88 -4.55 -22.81
CA GLY A 166 9.62 -5.29 -22.81
C GLY A 166 9.31 -5.94 -21.47
N SER A 167 8.27 -6.77 -21.48
CA SER A 167 7.84 -7.62 -20.36
C SER A 167 8.02 -9.07 -20.76
N ASN A 168 8.28 -9.94 -19.79
CA ASN A 168 8.46 -11.37 -20.01
C ASN A 168 7.43 -12.18 -19.20
N ILE A 169 6.18 -11.74 -19.23
CA ILE A 169 5.04 -12.41 -18.57
C ILE A 169 4.93 -13.90 -18.92
N ASN A 170 5.42 -14.32 -20.08
CA ASN A 170 5.44 -15.73 -20.48
C ASN A 170 6.37 -16.61 -19.63
N LYS A 171 7.26 -16.01 -18.83
CA LYS A 171 8.11 -16.70 -17.86
C LYS A 171 7.50 -16.73 -16.45
N THR A 172 6.45 -15.96 -16.19
CA THR A 172 5.82 -15.91 -14.87
C THR A 172 4.87 -17.09 -14.69
N ALA A 173 4.74 -17.57 -13.45
CA ALA A 173 3.84 -18.69 -13.14
C ALA A 173 2.36 -18.39 -13.45
N THR A 174 1.98 -17.12 -13.43
CA THR A 174 0.60 -16.66 -13.63
C THR A 174 0.32 -16.18 -15.05
N LEU A 175 1.33 -16.16 -15.93
CA LEU A 175 1.28 -15.51 -17.26
C LEU A 175 0.82 -14.05 -17.20
N GLU A 176 1.10 -13.40 -16.07
CA GLU A 176 0.74 -12.01 -15.78
C GLU A 176 1.98 -11.24 -15.31
N HIS A 177 1.91 -9.91 -15.36
CA HIS A 177 2.95 -9.02 -14.85
C HIS A 177 3.11 -9.19 -13.33
N GLY A 178 4.36 -9.23 -12.87
CA GLY A 178 4.70 -9.25 -11.45
C GLY A 178 6.10 -9.78 -11.17
N ASN A 179 6.58 -9.63 -9.94
CA ASN A 179 7.90 -10.09 -9.49
C ASN A 179 9.05 -9.67 -10.43
N ALA A 180 9.05 -8.40 -10.86
CA ALA A 180 10.01 -7.81 -11.78
C ALA A 180 10.05 -8.48 -13.17
N SER A 181 8.88 -8.79 -13.75
CA SER A 181 8.72 -9.45 -15.06
C SER A 181 9.07 -8.58 -16.29
N PHE A 182 10.18 -7.86 -16.26
CA PHE A 182 10.64 -6.99 -17.33
C PHE A 182 11.95 -7.47 -17.98
N ILE A 183 12.17 -7.01 -19.22
CA ILE A 183 13.38 -7.25 -20.00
C ILE A 183 14.25 -5.99 -19.93
N MET A 184 15.42 -6.11 -19.31
CA MET A 184 16.41 -5.04 -19.21
C MET A 184 17.31 -5.01 -20.45
N SER A 185 17.47 -3.83 -21.03
CA SER A 185 18.28 -3.57 -22.22
C SER A 185 19.15 -2.33 -22.00
N PRO A 186 20.12 -2.37 -21.05
CA PRO A 186 20.96 -1.24 -20.75
C PRO A 186 21.83 -0.84 -21.95
N GLY A 187 22.28 0.42 -21.97
CA GLY A 187 23.03 1.00 -23.07
C GLY A 187 22.46 2.33 -23.56
N LYS A 188 22.79 2.73 -24.79
CA LYS A 188 22.51 4.09 -25.29
C LYS A 188 21.03 4.35 -25.62
N ILE A 189 20.22 3.33 -25.88
CA ILE A 189 18.84 3.53 -26.31
C ILE A 189 17.94 3.75 -25.10
N LYS A 190 17.30 4.92 -25.02
CA LYS A 190 16.28 5.24 -24.02
C LYS A 190 14.89 5.20 -24.63
N ARG A 191 13.95 4.55 -23.94
CA ARG A 191 12.59 4.28 -24.42
C ARG A 191 11.58 5.15 -23.71
N ALA A 192 10.65 5.74 -24.48
CA ALA A 192 9.58 6.58 -23.95
C ALA A 192 8.41 6.66 -24.95
N THR A 193 7.41 7.47 -24.63
CA THR A 193 6.17 7.59 -25.41
C THR A 193 6.25 8.61 -26.56
N LEU A 194 7.40 9.28 -26.74
CA LEU A 194 7.59 10.32 -27.75
C LEU A 194 8.19 9.70 -29.03
N ARG A 195 7.49 9.84 -30.16
CA ARG A 195 7.91 9.30 -31.47
C ARG A 195 8.97 10.13 -32.17
N ASP A 196 9.03 11.41 -31.85
CA ASP A 196 9.85 12.44 -32.48
C ASP A 196 11.03 12.88 -31.59
N ALA A 197 11.30 12.14 -30.51
CA ALA A 197 12.38 12.45 -29.60
C ALA A 197 13.73 12.41 -30.31
N LYS A 198 14.59 13.38 -29.97
CA LYS A 198 15.98 13.46 -30.42
C LYS A 198 16.81 13.91 -29.22
N SER A 199 17.97 13.28 -29.02
CA SER A 199 18.88 13.60 -27.92
C SER A 199 20.32 13.67 -28.44
N PRO A 200 21.12 14.64 -27.98
CA PRO A 200 22.53 14.74 -28.36
C PRO A 200 23.42 13.76 -27.58
N PHE A 201 22.90 13.11 -26.53
CA PHE A 201 23.67 12.27 -25.62
C PHE A 201 23.36 10.78 -25.77
N HIS A 202 22.09 10.43 -25.92
CA HIS A 202 21.62 9.05 -25.97
C HIS A 202 20.72 8.83 -27.19
N GLU A 203 20.60 7.58 -27.63
CA GLU A 203 19.64 7.22 -28.67
C GLU A 203 18.23 7.14 -28.08
N THR A 204 17.22 7.25 -28.93
CA THR A 204 15.81 7.29 -28.51
C THR A 204 14.98 6.28 -29.29
N ALA A 205 14.11 5.56 -28.60
CA ALA A 205 13.16 4.65 -29.23
C ALA A 205 11.75 4.86 -28.67
N TYR A 206 10.76 4.85 -29.54
CA TYR A 206 9.37 4.87 -29.11
C TYR A 206 8.98 3.54 -28.48
N SER A 207 8.22 3.59 -27.38
CA SER A 207 7.64 2.43 -26.72
C SER A 207 6.20 2.70 -26.29
N ALA A 208 5.27 1.96 -26.89
CA ALA A 208 3.86 2.00 -26.49
C ALA A 208 3.62 1.41 -25.09
N MET A 209 4.51 0.52 -24.63
CA MET A 209 4.44 -0.05 -23.28
C MET A 209 4.57 1.02 -22.20
N HIS A 210 5.43 2.04 -22.42
CA HIS A 210 5.65 3.10 -21.44
C HIS A 210 4.42 4.02 -21.23
N SER A 211 3.38 3.90 -22.07
CA SER A 211 2.09 4.59 -21.89
C SER A 211 0.98 3.72 -21.29
N ARG A 212 1.30 2.51 -20.81
CA ARG A 212 0.34 1.54 -20.30
C ARG A 212 0.68 1.09 -18.89
N SER A 213 -0.33 0.73 -18.11
CA SER A 213 -0.18 0.31 -16.70
C SER A 213 0.54 -1.03 -16.55
N GLU A 214 0.51 -1.88 -17.58
CA GLU A 214 1.31 -3.10 -17.72
C GLU A 214 2.79 -2.86 -17.38
N PHE A 215 3.33 -1.70 -17.77
CA PHE A 215 4.70 -1.32 -17.43
C PHE A 215 4.91 -1.29 -15.91
N CYS A 216 4.00 -0.65 -15.19
CA CYS A 216 4.02 -0.56 -13.72
C CYS A 216 3.73 -1.93 -13.09
N GLY A 217 2.87 -2.73 -13.71
CA GLY A 217 2.48 -4.06 -13.25
C GLY A 217 3.64 -5.04 -13.13
N ASN A 218 4.75 -4.84 -13.86
CA ASN A 218 5.94 -5.69 -13.71
C ASN A 218 6.50 -5.70 -12.28
N CYS A 219 6.33 -4.59 -11.54
CA CYS A 219 6.75 -4.47 -10.14
C CYS A 219 5.58 -4.37 -9.16
N HIS A 220 4.46 -3.74 -9.56
CA HIS A 220 3.30 -3.49 -8.69
C HIS A 220 2.29 -4.63 -8.67
N ASN A 221 2.79 -5.86 -8.79
CA ASN A 221 2.09 -7.11 -8.55
C ASN A 221 3.14 -8.09 -7.99
N ILE A 222 2.92 -8.61 -6.79
CA ILE A 222 3.87 -9.49 -6.11
C ILE A 222 3.20 -10.81 -5.79
N PHE A 223 3.79 -11.89 -6.29
CA PHE A 223 3.37 -13.26 -6.03
C PHE A 223 4.42 -13.95 -5.20
N HIS A 224 3.99 -14.72 -4.21
CA HIS A 224 4.87 -15.54 -3.43
C HIS A 224 5.61 -16.52 -4.35
N PRO A 225 6.96 -16.56 -4.33
CA PRO A 225 7.77 -17.29 -5.31
C PRO A 225 7.63 -18.82 -5.28
N VAL A 226 7.14 -19.40 -4.18
CA VAL A 226 6.86 -20.85 -4.05
C VAL A 226 5.39 -21.18 -4.35
N ASN A 227 4.48 -20.72 -3.49
CA ASN A 227 3.06 -21.09 -3.55
C ASN A 227 2.24 -20.24 -4.54
N ASN A 228 2.84 -19.23 -5.19
CA ASN A 228 2.21 -18.29 -6.11
C ASN A 228 1.01 -17.51 -5.54
N PHE A 229 0.89 -17.46 -4.21
CA PHE A 229 -0.14 -16.65 -3.56
C PHE A 229 0.11 -15.18 -3.89
N PRO A 230 -0.91 -14.43 -4.33
CA PRO A 230 -0.76 -13.04 -4.70
C PRO A 230 -0.70 -12.14 -3.45
N ILE A 231 0.51 -11.87 -2.96
CA ILE A 231 0.79 -11.08 -1.76
C ILE A 231 0.39 -9.62 -1.98
N GLU A 232 0.79 -9.03 -3.12
CA GLU A 232 0.41 -7.67 -3.49
C GLU A 232 -0.27 -7.66 -4.86
N ARG A 233 -1.43 -7.00 -4.97
CA ARG A 233 -2.31 -7.12 -6.14
C ARG A 233 -2.66 -5.81 -6.83
N THR A 234 -1.86 -4.76 -6.64
CA THR A 234 -2.21 -3.40 -7.10
C THR A 234 -2.55 -3.36 -8.59
N TYR A 235 -1.77 -4.03 -9.44
CA TYR A 235 -2.05 -4.10 -10.86
C TYR A 235 -3.35 -4.85 -11.17
N ASP A 236 -3.58 -6.00 -10.54
CA ASP A 236 -4.81 -6.77 -10.72
C ASP A 236 -6.05 -5.97 -10.29
N GLU A 237 -5.98 -5.32 -9.12
CA GLU A 237 -7.04 -4.46 -8.59
C GLU A 237 -7.39 -3.33 -9.55
N TRP A 238 -6.38 -2.68 -10.15
CA TRP A 238 -6.58 -1.70 -11.21
C TRP A 238 -7.18 -2.31 -12.47
N LYS A 239 -6.62 -3.44 -12.94
CA LYS A 239 -7.01 -4.11 -14.19
C LYS A 239 -8.50 -4.48 -14.21
N TYR A 240 -9.06 -4.86 -13.07
CA TYR A 240 -10.47 -5.21 -12.94
C TYR A 240 -11.39 -4.03 -12.53
N SER A 241 -10.84 -2.83 -12.39
CA SER A 241 -11.58 -1.63 -11.99
C SER A 241 -12.27 -0.92 -13.17
N ILE A 242 -13.16 0.03 -12.82
CA ILE A 242 -13.73 0.98 -13.80
C ILE A 242 -12.67 1.86 -14.49
N TYR A 243 -11.48 2.05 -13.88
CA TYR A 243 -10.44 2.90 -14.43
C TYR A 243 -9.77 2.24 -15.64
N ALA A 244 -9.41 0.96 -15.52
CA ALA A 244 -8.90 0.19 -16.66
C ALA A 244 -9.96 0.06 -17.78
N GLN A 245 -11.23 -0.12 -17.43
CA GLN A 245 -12.34 -0.16 -18.39
C GLN A 245 -12.50 1.15 -19.19
N ASN A 246 -12.07 2.28 -18.63
CA ASN A 246 -12.09 3.60 -19.27
C ASN A 246 -10.69 4.04 -19.78
N ASP A 247 -9.76 3.09 -19.97
CA ASP A 247 -8.39 3.35 -20.45
C ASP A 247 -7.59 4.36 -19.60
N ILE A 248 -7.95 4.54 -18.32
CA ILE A 248 -7.18 5.34 -17.37
C ILE A 248 -6.01 4.53 -16.87
N GLN A 249 -4.80 5.01 -17.19
CA GLN A 249 -3.56 4.32 -16.89
C GLN A 249 -2.94 4.80 -15.56
N CYS A 250 -2.08 4.00 -14.94
CA CYS A 250 -1.35 4.38 -13.72
C CYS A 250 -0.67 5.75 -13.85
N GLN A 251 -0.05 5.99 -15.01
CA GLN A 251 0.67 7.22 -15.34
C GLN A 251 -0.26 8.44 -15.35
N ASP A 252 -1.52 8.27 -15.72
CA ASP A 252 -2.50 9.36 -15.82
C ASP A 252 -2.83 9.96 -14.43
N CYS A 253 -2.59 9.22 -13.34
CA CYS A 253 -2.78 9.68 -11.95
C CYS A 253 -1.48 9.82 -11.13
N HIS A 254 -0.47 8.99 -11.37
CA HIS A 254 0.76 8.93 -10.56
C HIS A 254 1.95 9.66 -11.19
N MET A 255 1.86 10.05 -12.46
CA MET A 255 2.88 10.84 -13.16
C MET A 255 2.39 12.26 -13.50
N VAL A 256 1.49 12.78 -12.65
CA VAL A 256 0.93 14.14 -12.66
C VAL A 256 0.73 14.60 -11.21
N PRO A 257 0.60 15.90 -10.94
CA PRO A 257 0.24 16.41 -9.62
C PRO A 257 -1.15 15.92 -9.18
N VAL A 258 -1.36 15.82 -7.87
CA VAL A 258 -2.63 15.35 -7.28
C VAL A 258 -3.85 16.13 -7.77
N GLU A 259 -3.73 17.42 -8.05
CA GLU A 259 -4.83 18.24 -8.56
C GLU A 259 -5.32 17.77 -9.95
N VAL A 260 -4.40 17.27 -10.78
CA VAL A 260 -4.74 16.65 -12.08
C VAL A 260 -5.27 15.24 -11.86
N ALA A 261 -4.64 14.45 -10.97
CA ALA A 261 -5.08 13.10 -10.66
C ALA A 261 -6.53 13.05 -10.14
N ILE A 262 -6.94 14.05 -9.35
CA ILE A 262 -8.33 14.22 -8.90
C ILE A 262 -9.28 14.40 -10.09
N LYS A 263 -8.94 15.27 -11.05
CA LYS A 263 -9.75 15.49 -12.25
C LYS A 263 -9.86 14.20 -13.08
N VAL A 264 -8.74 13.50 -13.27
CA VAL A 264 -8.71 12.21 -13.99
C VAL A 264 -9.63 11.20 -13.32
N ALA A 265 -9.53 11.06 -11.99
CA ALA A 265 -10.36 10.14 -11.25
C ALA A 265 -11.85 10.52 -11.35
N ASP A 266 -12.19 11.78 -11.11
CA ASP A 266 -13.57 12.26 -11.07
C ASP A 266 -14.27 12.18 -12.44
N THR A 267 -13.55 12.43 -13.53
CA THR A 267 -14.11 12.47 -14.89
C THR A 267 -13.85 11.21 -15.71
N LEU A 268 -12.98 10.31 -15.24
CA LEU A 268 -12.45 9.18 -16.01
C LEU A 268 -11.95 9.61 -17.40
N THR A 269 -11.32 10.79 -17.47
CA THR A 269 -10.72 11.33 -18.70
C THR A 269 -9.21 11.40 -18.53
N ARG A 270 -8.46 11.10 -19.60
CA ARG A 270 -6.99 11.09 -19.56
C ARG A 270 -6.43 12.52 -19.61
N PRO A 271 -5.29 12.82 -18.97
CA PRO A 271 -4.69 14.17 -19.00
C PRO A 271 -4.46 14.71 -20.41
N LYS A 272 -4.07 13.85 -21.36
CA LYS A 272 -3.83 14.21 -22.77
C LYS A 272 -5.08 14.75 -23.50
N GLU A 273 -6.26 14.49 -22.96
CA GLU A 273 -7.56 14.92 -23.51
C GLU A 273 -8.11 16.16 -22.80
N MET A 274 -7.42 16.64 -21.76
CA MET A 274 -7.78 17.84 -21.01
C MET A 274 -6.94 19.04 -21.46
N LYS A 275 -7.42 20.24 -21.12
CA LYS A 275 -6.71 21.51 -21.34
C LYS A 275 -6.37 22.16 -20.00
N ASP A 276 -5.41 23.08 -20.05
CA ASP A 276 -5.06 23.97 -18.93
C ASP A 276 -4.69 23.19 -17.66
N LEU A 277 -3.86 22.15 -17.83
CA LEU A 277 -3.39 21.30 -16.74
C LEU A 277 -2.11 21.83 -16.07
N GLY A 278 -1.43 22.81 -16.67
CA GLY A 278 -0.12 23.26 -16.20
C GLY A 278 0.97 22.20 -16.38
N LEU A 279 0.76 21.24 -17.30
CA LEU A 279 1.69 20.17 -17.62
C LEU A 279 2.49 20.44 -18.89
N GLU A 280 2.25 21.58 -19.53
CA GLU A 280 2.99 22.03 -20.70
C GLU A 280 4.47 22.25 -20.36
N GLY A 281 5.36 22.03 -21.31
CA GLY A 281 6.78 22.34 -21.14
C GLY A 281 7.71 21.45 -21.96
N PHE A 282 8.95 21.34 -21.50
CA PHE A 282 9.99 20.58 -22.19
C PHE A 282 10.19 19.22 -21.54
N ALA A 283 10.06 18.15 -22.33
CA ALA A 283 10.44 16.81 -21.88
C ALA A 283 11.94 16.72 -21.63
N GLY A 284 12.76 17.45 -22.39
CA GLY A 284 14.18 17.66 -22.17
C GLY A 284 14.62 19.02 -22.71
N MET A 285 15.62 19.63 -22.08
CA MET A 285 16.18 20.93 -22.43
C MET A 285 16.63 20.95 -23.90
N GLY A 286 16.24 22.01 -24.62
CA GLY A 286 16.51 22.15 -26.05
C GLY A 286 15.60 21.33 -26.98
N GLY A 287 14.66 20.54 -26.44
CA GLY A 287 13.61 19.87 -27.20
C GLY A 287 12.43 20.79 -27.55
N PRO A 288 11.47 20.30 -28.35
CA PRO A 288 10.23 21.04 -28.61
C PRO A 288 9.35 21.11 -27.36
N GLN A 289 8.58 22.19 -27.24
CA GLN A 289 7.54 22.32 -26.23
C GLN A 289 6.44 21.29 -26.47
N ARG A 290 5.92 20.72 -25.38
CA ARG A 290 4.87 19.71 -25.37
C ARG A 290 3.70 20.21 -24.54
N ASP A 291 2.49 19.79 -24.91
CA ASP A 291 1.27 20.10 -24.14
C ASP A 291 1.18 19.27 -22.86
N LEU A 292 1.81 18.09 -22.84
CA LEU A 292 1.83 17.18 -21.70
C LEU A 292 3.24 16.64 -21.47
N VAL A 293 3.83 17.04 -20.35
CA VAL A 293 5.05 16.44 -19.80
C VAL A 293 4.71 15.82 -18.45
N HIS A 294 4.94 14.51 -18.35
CA HIS A 294 4.70 13.76 -17.13
C HIS A 294 5.71 14.09 -16.04
N ASP A 295 5.22 14.30 -14.83
CA ASP A 295 6.05 14.41 -13.63
C ASP A 295 6.47 13.02 -13.16
N HIS A 296 7.64 12.93 -12.54
CA HIS A 296 8.23 11.65 -12.11
C HIS A 296 8.25 11.55 -10.58
N ALA A 297 7.23 12.10 -9.91
CA ALA A 297 7.14 12.08 -8.46
C ALA A 297 6.65 10.73 -7.91
N PHE A 298 5.75 10.05 -8.64
CA PHE A 298 5.24 8.71 -8.31
C PHE A 298 4.66 8.57 -6.90
N VAL A 299 4.08 9.64 -6.37
CA VAL A 299 3.69 9.69 -4.97
C VAL A 299 2.45 8.83 -4.73
N GLY A 300 2.51 8.01 -3.67
CA GLY A 300 1.42 7.22 -3.13
C GLY A 300 1.04 7.68 -1.72
N GLY A 301 0.82 6.73 -0.81
CA GLY A 301 0.48 7.04 0.60
C GLY A 301 1.67 7.20 1.55
N ASN A 302 2.91 6.96 1.11
CA ASN A 302 4.05 7.01 2.04
C ASN A 302 4.39 8.47 2.41
N ALA A 303 4.08 8.84 3.65
CA ALA A 303 4.38 10.13 4.24
C ALA A 303 5.42 10.03 5.38
N VAL A 304 6.33 9.04 5.30
CA VAL A 304 7.23 8.70 6.42
C VAL A 304 8.69 8.69 5.97
N ILE A 305 9.03 7.80 5.02
CA ILE A 305 10.42 7.36 4.83
C ILE A 305 11.32 8.46 4.28
N ALA A 306 10.88 9.17 3.23
CA ALA A 306 11.68 10.24 2.64
C ALA A 306 11.98 11.36 3.66
N LYS A 307 10.98 11.71 4.49
CA LYS A 307 11.12 12.69 5.58
C LYS A 307 12.10 12.22 6.65
N GLU A 308 11.96 10.97 7.10
CA GLU A 308 12.87 10.36 8.07
C GLU A 308 14.32 10.36 7.57
N MET A 309 14.53 10.02 6.30
CA MET A 309 15.86 9.98 5.71
C MET A 309 16.45 11.36 5.40
N GLY A 310 15.66 12.44 5.49
CA GLY A 310 16.10 13.80 5.19
C GLY A 310 16.61 14.00 3.75
N VAL A 311 16.10 13.22 2.79
CA VAL A 311 16.56 13.29 1.40
C VAL A 311 16.04 14.54 0.69
N ALA A 312 16.78 15.01 -0.32
CA ALA A 312 16.31 16.10 -1.17
C ALA A 312 14.95 15.75 -1.80
N GLY A 313 14.02 16.71 -1.78
CA GLY A 313 12.64 16.51 -2.25
C GLY A 313 11.68 15.91 -1.23
N ALA A 314 12.14 15.44 -0.06
CA ALA A 314 11.30 14.78 0.95
C ALA A 314 10.04 15.56 1.35
N ASP A 315 10.17 16.88 1.51
CA ASP A 315 9.03 17.75 1.88
C ASP A 315 7.95 17.78 0.79
N LEU A 316 8.36 17.89 -0.47
CA LEU A 316 7.45 17.88 -1.61
C LEU A 316 6.71 16.55 -1.71
N HIS A 317 7.42 15.43 -1.53
CA HIS A 317 6.82 14.08 -1.55
C HIS A 317 5.86 13.87 -0.38
N TYR A 318 6.21 14.34 0.82
CA TYR A 318 5.34 14.30 1.99
C TYR A 318 4.06 15.11 1.78
N GLU A 319 4.16 16.35 1.29
CA GLU A 319 3.01 17.21 1.04
C GLU A 319 2.07 16.60 0.00
N GLU A 320 2.62 16.11 -1.11
CA GLU A 320 1.86 15.42 -2.14
C GLU A 320 1.18 14.15 -1.61
N ALA A 321 1.86 13.35 -0.76
CA ALA A 321 1.28 12.15 -0.15
C ALA A 321 0.10 12.50 0.75
N VAL A 322 0.22 13.55 1.58
CA VAL A 322 -0.87 14.04 2.42
C VAL A 322 -2.05 14.51 1.57
N LYS A 323 -1.82 15.27 0.50
CA LYS A 323 -2.90 15.69 -0.42
C LYS A 323 -3.60 14.51 -1.09
N ARG A 324 -2.85 13.48 -1.52
CA ARG A 324 -3.42 12.26 -2.11
C ARG A 324 -4.28 11.49 -1.11
N LEU A 325 -3.76 11.28 0.10
CA LEU A 325 -4.49 10.64 1.19
C LEU A 325 -5.77 11.40 1.57
N LYS A 326 -5.72 12.73 1.57
CA LYS A 326 -6.90 13.56 1.85
C LYS A 326 -7.90 13.63 0.71
N SER A 327 -7.52 13.35 -0.52
CA SER A 327 -8.44 13.43 -1.66
C SER A 327 -9.07 12.10 -2.04
N VAL A 328 -8.51 10.96 -1.61
CA VAL A 328 -8.90 9.66 -2.17
C VAL A 328 -10.22 9.09 -1.65
N ALA A 329 -10.68 9.51 -0.47
CA ALA A 329 -11.82 8.91 0.22
C ALA A 329 -12.82 9.95 0.75
N SER A 330 -14.02 9.49 1.08
CA SER A 330 -15.06 10.26 1.76
C SER A 330 -15.67 9.47 2.93
N LEU A 331 -16.31 10.18 3.86
CA LEU A 331 -17.00 9.61 5.02
C LEU A 331 -18.51 9.86 4.96
N GLY A 332 -19.30 8.93 5.49
CA GLY A 332 -20.72 9.10 5.76
C GLY A 332 -21.11 8.52 7.11
N ILE A 333 -21.98 9.18 7.87
CA ILE A 333 -22.40 8.75 9.21
C ILE A 333 -23.92 8.51 9.23
N SER A 334 -24.31 7.32 9.72
CA SER A 334 -25.69 6.98 10.05
C SER A 334 -25.77 6.39 11.46
N LEU A 335 -26.77 6.80 12.21
CA LEU A 335 -27.02 6.38 13.58
C LEU A 335 -28.47 5.90 13.68
N LYS A 336 -28.67 4.70 14.25
CA LYS A 336 -30.01 4.12 14.48
C LYS A 336 -30.21 3.79 15.95
N SER A 337 -31.45 3.92 16.42
CA SER A 337 -31.87 3.42 17.73
C SER A 337 -31.97 1.89 17.75
N GLY A 338 -31.50 1.27 18.83
CA GLY A 338 -31.79 -0.12 19.20
C GLY A 338 -32.86 -0.20 20.30
N GLU A 339 -32.92 -1.36 20.97
CA GLU A 339 -33.74 -1.53 22.17
C GLU A 339 -33.16 -0.72 23.35
N GLY A 340 -34.01 -0.03 24.09
CA GLY A 340 -33.62 0.79 25.24
C GLY A 340 -32.57 1.87 24.91
N THR A 341 -31.47 1.84 25.65
CA THR A 341 -30.36 2.79 25.52
C THR A 341 -29.37 2.43 24.41
N LEU A 342 -29.56 1.31 23.72
CA LEU A 342 -28.66 0.87 22.66
C LEU A 342 -28.74 1.79 21.45
N ARG A 343 -27.59 2.15 20.89
CA ARG A 343 -27.43 2.85 19.62
C ARG A 343 -26.50 2.07 18.69
N ARG A 344 -26.82 2.08 17.40
CA ARG A 344 -26.04 1.42 16.35
C ARG A 344 -25.53 2.47 15.36
N LEU A 345 -24.22 2.67 15.34
CA LEU A 345 -23.54 3.62 14.47
C LEU A 345 -22.92 2.88 13.29
N LYS A 346 -23.12 3.39 12.08
CA LYS A 346 -22.36 3.00 10.89
C LYS A 346 -21.63 4.21 10.32
N VAL A 347 -20.32 4.06 10.13
CA VAL A 347 -19.46 5.00 9.42
C VAL A 347 -19.10 4.38 8.07
N LYS A 348 -19.64 4.93 6.99
CA LYS A 348 -19.31 4.54 5.62
C LYS A 348 -18.00 5.20 5.22
N VAL A 349 -17.09 4.42 4.63
CA VAL A 349 -15.88 4.92 3.98
C VAL A 349 -15.97 4.55 2.50
N THR A 350 -15.93 5.55 1.63
CA THR A 350 -16.01 5.36 0.18
C THR A 350 -14.64 5.61 -0.44
N ASN A 351 -14.17 4.71 -1.29
CA ASN A 351 -13.02 4.97 -2.16
C ASN A 351 -13.51 5.78 -3.36
N GLU A 352 -13.29 7.09 -3.32
CA GLU A 352 -13.76 8.00 -4.35
C GLU A 352 -12.88 7.95 -5.59
N ARG A 353 -11.54 7.84 -5.42
CA ARG A 353 -10.59 8.19 -6.49
C ARG A 353 -9.47 7.19 -6.76
N ALA A 354 -9.21 6.21 -5.90
CA ALA A 354 -8.19 5.21 -6.20
C ALA A 354 -8.71 4.21 -7.24
N GLY A 355 -7.91 4.01 -8.29
CA GLY A 355 -8.17 3.01 -9.32
C GLY A 355 -7.89 1.57 -8.89
N HIS A 356 -7.29 1.39 -7.72
CA HIS A 356 -7.03 0.12 -7.04
C HIS A 356 -7.73 0.13 -5.66
N HIS A 357 -7.56 -0.90 -4.85
CA HIS A 357 -8.15 -0.90 -3.51
C HIS A 357 -7.53 0.18 -2.61
N LEU A 358 -8.29 0.61 -1.60
CA LEU A 358 -7.83 1.51 -0.56
C LEU A 358 -7.80 0.75 0.79
N PRO A 359 -6.62 0.53 1.39
CA PRO A 359 -5.29 0.60 0.77
C PRO A 359 -5.04 -0.55 -0.23
N THR A 360 -3.99 -0.44 -1.04
CA THR A 360 -3.48 -1.47 -1.97
C THR A 360 -2.08 -1.97 -1.54
N SER A 361 -1.51 -2.95 -2.25
CA SER A 361 -0.12 -3.45 -2.10
C SER A 361 0.07 -4.23 -0.78
N LEU A 362 0.95 -3.81 0.12
CA LEU A 362 1.19 -4.40 1.45
C LEU A 362 -0.03 -4.19 2.38
N THR A 363 -1.16 -4.77 2.00
CA THR A 363 -2.46 -4.56 2.64
C THR A 363 -2.52 -5.16 4.03
N GLU A 364 -1.66 -6.11 4.35
CA GLU A 364 -1.47 -6.72 5.67
C GLU A 364 -0.66 -5.84 6.63
N VAL A 365 0.13 -4.90 6.10
CA VAL A 365 0.96 -3.97 6.89
C VAL A 365 0.34 -2.57 6.94
N ARG A 366 -0.21 -2.09 5.83
CA ARG A 366 -0.81 -0.75 5.72
C ARG A 366 -2.08 -0.65 6.54
N GLN A 367 -2.26 0.47 7.22
CA GLN A 367 -3.39 0.68 8.10
C GLN A 367 -4.22 1.87 7.61
N VAL A 368 -5.46 1.60 7.20
CA VAL A 368 -6.51 2.62 7.07
C VAL A 368 -7.56 2.29 8.12
N TRP A 369 -7.86 3.20 9.04
CA TRP A 369 -8.80 2.92 10.13
C TRP A 369 -9.68 4.12 10.45
N ILE A 370 -10.75 3.86 11.20
CA ILE A 370 -11.67 4.89 11.66
C ILE A 370 -11.42 5.15 13.15
N GLU A 371 -11.20 6.41 13.50
CA GLU A 371 -11.37 6.91 14.86
C GLU A 371 -12.79 7.45 15.02
N VAL A 372 -13.50 7.01 16.06
CA VAL A 372 -14.85 7.47 16.41
C VAL A 372 -14.88 7.94 17.85
N VAL A 373 -15.48 9.11 18.07
CA VAL A 373 -15.85 9.60 19.40
C VAL A 373 -17.31 10.03 19.37
N VAL A 374 -18.11 9.57 20.33
CA VAL A 374 -19.51 9.96 20.51
C VAL A 374 -19.68 10.65 21.84
N THR A 375 -20.27 11.84 21.83
CA THR A 375 -20.66 12.59 23.03
C THR A 375 -22.14 12.94 23.03
N ASP A 376 -22.70 13.26 24.18
CA ASP A 376 -24.03 13.88 24.28
C ASP A 376 -23.96 15.41 24.44
N GLU A 377 -25.12 16.06 24.58
CA GLU A 377 -25.24 17.52 24.75
C GLU A 377 -24.63 18.07 26.05
N LYS A 378 -24.26 17.19 26.99
CA LYS A 378 -23.61 17.53 28.26
C LYS A 378 -22.10 17.28 28.20
N ASP A 379 -21.57 17.05 26.99
CA ASP A 379 -20.17 16.69 26.72
C ASP A 379 -19.72 15.39 27.42
N ARG A 380 -20.65 14.49 27.78
CA ARG A 380 -20.27 13.15 28.28
C ARG A 380 -19.84 12.27 27.13
N GLU A 381 -18.67 11.66 27.24
CA GLU A 381 -18.21 10.64 26.27
C GLU A 381 -18.98 9.33 26.47
N LEU A 382 -19.68 8.92 25.43
CA LEU A 382 -20.52 7.72 25.42
C LEU A 382 -19.81 6.54 24.73
N PHE A 383 -18.92 6.83 23.79
CA PHE A 383 -18.20 5.83 23.03
C PHE A 383 -16.91 6.39 22.42
N ARG A 384 -15.87 5.56 22.38
CA ARG A 384 -14.61 5.82 21.69
C ARG A 384 -14.06 4.54 21.08
N SER A 385 -13.54 4.63 19.86
CA SER A 385 -12.81 3.54 19.19
C SER A 385 -11.79 4.12 18.22
N GLY A 386 -10.67 3.41 18.01
CA GLY A 386 -9.64 3.79 17.01
C GLY A 386 -8.74 4.97 17.37
N SER A 387 -8.84 5.53 18.59
CA SER A 387 -7.86 6.50 19.09
C SER A 387 -6.56 5.79 19.46
N LEU A 388 -5.44 6.28 18.92
CA LEU A 388 -4.11 5.74 19.24
C LEU A 388 -3.79 5.90 20.73
N ASN A 389 -3.17 4.87 21.32
CA ASN A 389 -2.71 4.94 22.71
C ASN A 389 -1.38 5.72 22.85
N GLN A 390 -0.86 5.82 24.07
CA GLN A 390 0.39 6.55 24.35
C GLN A 390 1.62 5.94 23.67
N GLN A 391 1.56 4.65 23.32
CA GLN A 391 2.60 3.92 22.60
C GLN A 391 2.44 4.05 21.08
N ASN A 392 1.53 4.91 20.60
CA ASN A 392 1.21 5.09 19.19
C ASN A 392 0.65 3.79 18.56
N GLU A 393 -0.09 2.99 19.32
CA GLU A 393 -0.72 1.75 18.85
C GLU A 393 -2.25 1.84 18.78
N LEU A 394 -2.81 1.05 17.87
CA LEU A 394 -4.25 0.90 17.71
C LEU A 394 -4.80 -0.09 18.76
N PRO A 395 -5.92 0.22 19.42
CA PRO A 395 -6.67 -0.75 20.22
C PRO A 395 -7.11 -1.96 19.39
N GLU A 396 -7.21 -3.14 20.02
CA GLU A 396 -7.52 -4.40 19.33
C GLU A 396 -8.89 -4.40 18.62
N ASP A 397 -9.86 -3.66 19.14
CA ASP A 397 -11.23 -3.54 18.61
C ASP A 397 -11.39 -2.48 17.51
N THR A 398 -10.28 -1.88 17.05
CA THR A 398 -10.30 -0.86 16.01
C THR A 398 -10.77 -1.43 14.68
N VAL A 399 -11.74 -0.76 14.05
CA VAL A 399 -12.11 -1.05 12.66
C VAL A 399 -11.00 -0.59 11.72
N ILE A 400 -10.32 -1.55 11.13
CA ILE A 400 -9.26 -1.37 10.14
C ILE A 400 -9.67 -1.95 8.78
N PHE A 401 -9.32 -1.25 7.71
CA PHE A 401 -9.47 -1.68 6.31
C PHE A 401 -8.11 -2.14 5.81
N ASN A 402 -7.81 -3.41 6.03
CA ASN A 402 -6.56 -4.06 5.67
C ASN A 402 -6.84 -5.51 5.25
N ALA A 403 -5.80 -6.29 5.00
CA ALA A 403 -5.90 -7.73 4.87
C ALA A 403 -5.29 -8.41 6.10
N HIS A 404 -5.75 -9.60 6.44
CA HIS A 404 -5.17 -10.41 7.51
C HIS A 404 -4.42 -11.60 6.92
N ALA A 405 -3.10 -11.48 6.87
CA ALA A 405 -2.20 -12.50 6.35
C ALA A 405 -1.84 -13.55 7.41
N VAL A 406 -1.71 -14.81 6.97
CA VAL A 406 -1.32 -15.92 7.84
C VAL A 406 -0.25 -16.81 7.21
N ASP A 407 0.54 -17.42 8.08
CA ASP A 407 1.51 -18.46 7.76
C ASP A 407 0.84 -19.82 7.48
N LYS A 408 1.66 -20.84 7.20
CA LYS A 408 1.21 -22.21 6.93
C LYS A 408 0.46 -22.87 8.10
N ASP A 409 0.69 -22.41 9.33
CA ASP A 409 0.08 -22.93 10.55
C ASP A 409 -1.18 -22.12 10.95
N GLY A 410 -1.45 -21.02 10.23
CA GLY A 410 -2.60 -20.15 10.43
C GLY A 410 -2.34 -19.01 11.42
N HIS A 411 -1.10 -18.80 11.87
CA HIS A 411 -0.75 -17.65 12.70
C HIS A 411 -0.61 -16.40 11.85
N HIS A 412 -0.90 -15.23 12.43
CA HIS A 412 -0.67 -13.97 11.75
C HIS A 412 0.82 -13.77 11.43
N THR A 413 1.10 -13.29 10.23
CA THR A 413 2.43 -12.86 9.83
C THR A 413 2.36 -11.56 9.04
N SER A 414 3.39 -10.73 9.18
CA SER A 414 3.65 -9.55 8.34
C SER A 414 4.86 -9.76 7.43
N GLU A 415 5.38 -10.99 7.38
CA GLU A 415 6.59 -11.36 6.65
C GLU A 415 6.20 -11.98 5.31
N PRO A 416 6.47 -11.32 4.16
CA PRO A 416 5.95 -11.75 2.86
C PRO A 416 6.31 -13.19 2.47
N TRP A 417 7.46 -13.70 2.93
CA TRP A 417 7.94 -15.06 2.65
C TRP A 417 7.25 -16.16 3.47
N GLU A 418 6.47 -15.81 4.50
CA GLU A 418 5.69 -16.77 5.28
C GLU A 418 4.25 -16.89 4.78
N ILE A 419 3.76 -15.89 4.03
CA ILE A 419 2.34 -15.77 3.66
C ILE A 419 1.91 -16.91 2.74
N VAL A 420 0.89 -17.66 3.18
CA VAL A 420 0.23 -18.68 2.34
C VAL A 420 -1.17 -18.29 1.91
N ARG A 421 -1.84 -17.41 2.67
CA ARG A 421 -3.17 -16.87 2.34
C ARG A 421 -3.52 -15.65 3.16
N PHE A 422 -4.57 -14.95 2.73
CA PHE A 422 -5.31 -14.00 3.56
C PHE A 422 -6.59 -14.66 4.08
N THR A 423 -6.83 -14.58 5.39
CA THR A 423 -8.08 -15.10 6.00
C THR A 423 -9.21 -14.09 5.96
N ASP A 424 -8.87 -12.80 5.85
CA ASP A 424 -9.81 -11.70 5.64
C ASP A 424 -9.19 -10.64 4.71
N VAL A 425 -10.03 -10.00 3.89
CA VAL A 425 -9.66 -8.87 3.03
C VAL A 425 -10.73 -7.80 3.15
N ASN A 426 -10.45 -6.81 4.02
CA ASN A 426 -11.36 -5.71 4.31
C ASN A 426 -10.97 -4.39 3.63
N THR A 427 -10.14 -4.43 2.59
CA THR A 427 -9.80 -3.26 1.77
C THR A 427 -11.00 -2.74 0.98
N ILE A 428 -10.96 -1.46 0.58
CA ILE A 428 -12.09 -0.78 -0.08
C ILE A 428 -11.88 -0.76 -1.60
N PRO A 429 -12.70 -1.46 -2.40
CA PRO A 429 -12.47 -1.55 -3.84
C PRO A 429 -12.68 -0.21 -4.57
N PRO A 430 -12.16 -0.04 -5.79
CA PRO A 430 -12.35 1.16 -6.61
C PRO A 430 -13.83 1.55 -6.75
N ARG A 431 -14.17 2.81 -6.46
CA ARG A 431 -15.57 3.31 -6.42
C ARG A 431 -16.51 2.55 -5.48
N GLY A 432 -15.96 1.69 -4.63
CA GLY A 432 -16.69 0.94 -3.62
C GLY A 432 -16.67 1.62 -2.26
N TYR A 433 -17.25 0.94 -1.29
CA TYR A 433 -17.29 1.39 0.09
C TYR A 433 -17.31 0.23 1.08
N LYS A 434 -16.91 0.52 2.31
CA LYS A 434 -17.03 -0.36 3.47
C LYS A 434 -17.63 0.41 4.64
N PHE A 435 -18.04 -0.30 5.69
CA PHE A 435 -18.58 0.31 6.90
C PHE A 435 -17.76 -0.09 8.11
N GLY A 436 -17.40 0.88 8.95
CA GLY A 436 -17.23 0.64 10.38
C GLY A 436 -18.58 0.58 11.06
N LYS A 437 -18.79 -0.46 11.88
CA LYS A 437 -20.05 -0.69 12.59
C LYS A 437 -19.75 -0.72 14.09
N TYR A 438 -20.52 0.07 14.85
CA TYR A 438 -20.32 0.22 16.28
C TYR A 438 -21.66 0.10 16.99
N ALA A 439 -21.63 -0.38 18.23
CA ALA A 439 -22.77 -0.43 19.13
C ALA A 439 -22.35 0.09 20.49
N PHE A 440 -23.15 0.99 21.06
CA PHE A 440 -22.88 1.60 22.37
C PHE A 440 -24.20 1.96 23.05
N ASN A 441 -24.14 2.10 24.37
CA ASN A 441 -25.29 2.55 25.16
C ASN A 441 -25.17 4.06 25.41
N VAL A 442 -26.32 4.73 25.47
CA VAL A 442 -26.42 6.12 25.93
C VAL A 442 -27.01 6.16 27.34
N HIS A 443 -26.90 7.29 28.03
CA HIS A 443 -27.64 7.47 29.27
C HIS A 443 -29.12 7.72 28.98
N GLU A 444 -30.02 7.37 29.89
CA GLU A 444 -31.46 7.60 29.73
C GLU A 444 -31.80 9.10 29.55
N ASP A 445 -30.97 9.96 30.12
CA ASP A 445 -31.09 11.42 30.06
C ASP A 445 -30.25 12.06 28.94
N SER A 446 -29.62 11.25 28.07
CA SER A 446 -28.92 11.77 26.89
C SER A 446 -29.94 12.19 25.83
N GLY A 447 -29.89 13.45 25.43
CA GLY A 447 -30.72 14.00 24.36
C GLY A 447 -30.03 13.90 22.99
N THR A 448 -29.29 14.94 22.65
CA THR A 448 -28.66 15.10 21.34
C THR A 448 -27.29 14.43 21.34
N LEU A 449 -27.02 13.62 20.31
CA LEU A 449 -25.76 12.91 20.18
C LEU A 449 -24.88 13.57 19.12
N LYS A 450 -23.63 13.88 19.47
CA LYS A 450 -22.60 14.32 18.54
C LYS A 450 -21.67 13.16 18.23
N VAL A 451 -21.54 12.82 16.94
CA VAL A 451 -20.61 11.80 16.44
C VAL A 451 -19.49 12.51 15.69
N SER A 452 -18.25 12.31 16.12
CA SER A 452 -17.04 12.71 15.40
C SER A 452 -16.38 11.45 14.85
N ALA A 453 -16.23 11.36 13.53
CA ALA A 453 -15.54 10.26 12.86
C ALA A 453 -14.38 10.79 12.01
N LYS A 454 -13.24 10.14 12.11
CA LYS A 454 -12.03 10.47 11.34
C LYS A 454 -11.48 9.23 10.66
N LEU A 455 -11.09 9.37 9.41
CA LEU A 455 -10.37 8.36 8.66
C LEU A 455 -8.89 8.66 8.73
N HIS A 456 -8.10 7.67 9.12
CA HIS A 456 -6.66 7.80 9.21
C HIS A 456 -5.96 6.81 8.28
N TYR A 457 -4.76 7.20 7.83
CA TYR A 457 -3.82 6.31 7.15
C TYR A 457 -2.48 6.28 7.88
N ARG A 458 -1.86 5.09 7.91
CA ARG A 458 -0.50 4.86 8.35
C ARG A 458 0.15 3.78 7.49
N SER A 459 1.41 3.99 7.08
CA SER A 459 2.14 3.07 6.20
C SER A 459 2.42 1.70 6.83
N PHE A 460 2.65 1.65 8.15
CA PHE A 460 2.90 0.45 8.95
C PHE A 460 2.71 0.75 10.45
N ALA A 461 2.46 -0.27 11.27
CA ALA A 461 2.30 -0.10 12.72
C ALA A 461 3.57 0.43 13.41
N GLN A 462 3.42 1.09 14.56
CA GLN A 462 4.56 1.59 15.35
C GLN A 462 5.45 0.44 15.82
N SER A 463 4.85 -0.66 16.27
CA SER A 463 5.49 -1.89 16.73
C SER A 463 6.32 -2.55 15.64
N LEU A 464 5.88 -2.49 14.38
CA LEU A 464 6.68 -2.97 13.26
C LEU A 464 7.93 -2.10 13.08
N ALA A 465 7.78 -0.77 13.15
CA ALA A 465 8.92 0.15 13.08
C ALA A 465 9.92 -0.10 14.23
N ASP A 466 9.43 -0.27 15.46
CA ASP A 466 10.27 -0.55 16.63
C ASP A 466 10.97 -1.92 16.53
N THR A 467 10.31 -2.91 15.93
CA THR A 467 10.86 -4.24 15.69
C THR A 467 11.98 -4.18 14.66
N LEU A 468 11.78 -3.46 13.55
CA LEU A 468 12.72 -3.36 12.44
C LEU A 468 13.90 -2.43 12.74
N LEU A 469 13.64 -1.26 13.30
CA LEU A 469 14.64 -0.20 13.46
C LEU A 469 15.16 -0.07 14.90
N GLY A 470 14.40 -0.57 15.88
CA GLY A 470 14.65 -0.35 17.30
C GLY A 470 13.66 0.67 17.88
N LYS A 471 13.35 0.49 19.16
CA LYS A 471 12.39 1.35 19.88
C LYS A 471 12.81 2.83 19.83
N ASP A 472 11.82 3.70 19.64
CA ASP A 472 11.97 5.17 19.62
C ASP A 472 12.88 5.69 18.49
N LYS A 473 13.20 4.87 17.49
CA LYS A 473 14.02 5.29 16.33
C LYS A 473 13.24 5.98 15.24
N LEU A 474 11.97 5.60 15.06
CA LEU A 474 11.07 6.19 14.09
C LEU A 474 9.69 6.29 14.73
N LYS A 475 9.14 7.50 14.82
CA LYS A 475 7.73 7.67 15.18
C LYS A 475 6.90 7.67 13.91
N VAL A 476 6.06 6.65 13.74
CA VAL A 476 5.24 6.53 12.52
C VAL A 476 4.06 7.49 12.61
N PRO A 477 3.92 8.45 11.68
CA PRO A 477 2.81 9.41 11.71
C PRO A 477 1.49 8.74 11.31
N SER A 478 0.40 9.23 11.91
CA SER A 478 -0.96 9.03 11.44
C SER A 478 -1.40 10.24 10.63
N ILE A 479 -1.86 10.03 9.40
CA ILE A 479 -2.38 11.09 8.54
C ILE A 479 -3.91 11.05 8.61
N GLU A 480 -4.52 12.13 9.12
CA GLU A 480 -5.97 12.32 9.01
C GLU A 480 -6.31 12.57 7.52
N MET A 481 -6.99 11.61 6.92
CA MET A 481 -7.44 11.63 5.52
C MET A 481 -8.71 12.47 5.39
N GLN A 482 -9.69 12.19 6.25
CA GLN A 482 -11.01 12.80 6.22
C GLN A 482 -11.56 12.89 7.64
N SER A 483 -12.40 13.87 7.91
CA SER A 483 -13.14 13.99 9.16
C SER A 483 -14.57 14.44 8.89
N LEU A 484 -15.51 13.91 9.66
CA LEU A 484 -16.91 14.24 9.57
C LEU A 484 -17.50 14.28 10.98
N GLU A 485 -18.12 15.40 11.32
CA GLU A 485 -18.94 15.53 12.52
C GLU A 485 -20.41 15.59 12.14
N LYS A 486 -21.26 14.84 12.87
CA LYS A 486 -22.70 14.86 12.67
C LYS A 486 -23.42 14.81 14.01
N THR A 487 -24.43 15.66 14.13
CA THR A 487 -25.31 15.73 15.29
C THR A 487 -26.63 15.04 14.98
N PHE A 488 -27.15 14.29 15.94
CA PHE A 488 -28.42 13.56 15.86
C PHE A 488 -29.30 13.98 17.03
N ALA A 489 -30.41 14.65 16.74
CA ALA A 489 -31.44 14.94 17.73
C ALA A 489 -32.25 13.66 18.03
N PRO A 490 -32.94 13.57 19.19
CA PRO A 490 -33.79 12.42 19.51
C PRO A 490 -34.79 12.06 18.40
N ALA A 491 -35.39 13.06 17.75
CA ALA A 491 -36.33 12.86 16.65
C ALA A 491 -35.70 12.17 15.43
N ASP A 492 -34.41 12.41 15.15
CA ASP A 492 -33.69 11.78 14.04
C ASP A 492 -33.50 10.26 14.27
N LEU A 493 -33.52 9.84 15.54
CA LEU A 493 -33.29 8.47 15.96
C LEU A 493 -34.58 7.64 16.01
N ASP A 494 -35.74 8.29 16.18
CA ASP A 494 -37.06 7.66 16.17
C ASP A 494 -37.55 7.34 14.75
N VAL A 495 -37.20 8.17 13.74
CA VAL A 495 -37.51 7.90 12.32
C VAL A 495 -36.73 6.69 11.79
N ALA A 496 -35.53 6.43 12.33
CA ALA A 496 -34.67 5.32 11.92
C ALA A 496 -35.07 3.94 12.50
N ARG A 497 -36.13 3.87 13.33
CA ARG A 497 -36.69 2.62 13.88
C ARG A 497 -37.55 1.83 12.89
N VAL A 498 -37.95 2.43 11.77
CA VAL A 498 -38.80 1.77 10.77
C VAL A 498 -37.94 1.32 9.59
N GLU A 499 -38.15 0.08 9.15
CA GLU A 499 -37.39 -0.70 8.15
C GLU A 499 -36.13 -1.44 8.67
N ASP A 500 -36.37 -2.41 9.57
CA ASP A 500 -35.93 -3.78 9.32
C ASP A 500 -37.01 -4.47 8.47
N SER A 501 -36.99 -4.24 7.15
CA SER A 501 -37.57 -5.21 6.22
C SER A 501 -36.43 -5.76 5.38
N LEU A 502 -36.20 -7.05 5.58
CA LEU A 502 -35.24 -7.87 4.86
C LEU A 502 -35.49 -7.76 3.35
N HIS A 503 -34.52 -7.22 2.60
CA HIS A 503 -34.13 -7.68 1.28
C HIS A 503 -32.66 -7.39 1.02
#